data_AF-A0AAP1RH18-F1
#
_entry.id   AF-A0AAP1RH18-F1
#
_cell.length_a   1.000
_cell.length_b   1.000
_cell.length_c   1.000
_cell.angle_alpha   90.00
_cell.angle_beta   90.00
_cell.angle_gamma   90.00
#
_symmetry.space_group_name_H-M   'P 1'
#
loop_
_entity.id
_entity.type
_entity.pdbx_description
1 polymer ?
#
loop_
_entity_poly.entity_id
_entity_poly.type
_entity_poly.pdbx_seq_one_letter_code
_entity_poly.pdbx_strand_id
1 'polypeptide(L)' 'MEKDSISKPEFLFGKLNYSIMLIGLAVISLGFILMSGGGSDDPSVFNEEIYSWRRIRLAPTLVIIGFAIEIYAILANPKK' A
#
# COMPACT_ATOMS: atom_id res chain seq x y z
N MET A 1 -25.57 -3.77 -40.29
CA MET A 1 -24.73 -2.81 -39.54
C MET A 1 -25.04 -3.01 -38.07
N GLU A 2 -24.29 -3.90 -37.43
CA GLU A 2 -24.35 -4.10 -35.99
C GLU A 2 -23.59 -2.92 -35.35
N LYS A 3 -24.29 -2.14 -34.54
CA LYS A 3 -23.71 -0.95 -33.91
C LYS A 3 -23.05 -1.46 -32.63
N ASP A 4 -21.77 -1.83 -32.72
CA ASP A 4 -20.96 -2.19 -31.56
C ASP A 4 -21.01 -1.05 -30.54
N SER A 5 -21.83 -1.22 -29.52
CA SER A 5 -21.92 -0.31 -28.40
C SER A 5 -20.63 -0.45 -27.62
N ILE A 6 -19.65 0.41 -27.94
CA ILE A 6 -18.42 0.54 -27.15
C ILE A 6 -18.83 0.85 -25.72
N SER A 7 -18.81 -0.16 -24.86
CA SER A 7 -19.06 -0.02 -23.43
C SER A 7 -17.99 0.90 -22.88
N LYS A 8 -18.37 2.12 -22.49
CA LYS A 8 -17.44 3.01 -21.79
C LYS A 8 -17.00 2.31 -20.51
N PRO A 9 -15.69 2.27 -20.21
CA PRO A 9 -15.23 1.72 -18.95
C PRO A 9 -15.86 2.51 -17.81
N GLU A 10 -16.73 1.85 -17.05
CA GLU A 10 -17.34 2.42 -15.85
C GLU A 10 -16.34 2.24 -14.71
N PHE A 11 -15.78 3.35 -14.24
CA PHE A 11 -14.86 3.35 -13.12
C PHE A 11 -15.66 3.15 -11.82
N LEU A 12 -15.23 2.19 -10.99
CA LEU A 12 -15.90 1.88 -9.72
C LEU A 12 -15.80 3.03 -8.70
N PHE A 13 -14.75 3.83 -8.79
CA PHE A 13 -14.50 4.96 -7.90
C PHE A 13 -14.27 6.26 -8.67
N GLY A 14 -14.46 7.39 -8.00
CA GLY A 14 -14.09 8.70 -8.56
C GLY A 14 -12.58 8.84 -8.77
N LYS A 15 -12.16 9.68 -9.71
CA LYS A 15 -10.74 9.95 -10.02
C LYS A 15 -9.92 10.32 -8.78
N LEU A 16 -10.52 11.07 -7.85
CA LEU A 16 -9.87 11.47 -6.61
C LEU A 16 -9.54 10.26 -5.72
N ASN A 17 -10.45 9.30 -5.62
CA ASN A 17 -10.24 8.10 -4.80
C ASN A 17 -9.13 7.23 -5.38
N TYR A 18 -9.09 7.05 -6.69
CA TYR A 18 -7.98 6.37 -7.34
C TYR A 18 -6.63 7.04 -7.07
N SER A 19 -6.57 8.38 -7.06
CA SER A 19 -5.35 9.09 -6.67
C SER A 19 -4.97 8.83 -5.21
N ILE A 20 -5.94 8.80 -4.29
CA ILE A 20 -5.68 8.51 -2.87
C ILE A 20 -5.23 7.05 -2.68
N MET A 21 -5.81 6.10 -3.43
CA MET A 21 -5.36 4.70 -3.44
C MET A 21 -3.91 4.59 -3.93
N LEU A 22 -3.53 5.29 -5.01
CA LEU A 22 -2.12 5.26 -5.45
C LEU A 22 -1.15 5.79 -4.37
N ILE A 23 -1.57 6.80 -3.60
CA ILE A 23 -0.79 7.31 -2.47
C ILE A 23 -0.75 6.26 -1.34
N GLY A 24 -1.87 5.63 -1.00
CA GLY A 24 -1.94 4.55 0.00
C GLY A 24 -1.00 3.40 -0.35
N LEU A 25 -1.06 2.92 -1.59
CA LEU A 25 -0.18 1.88 -2.12
C LEU A 25 1.30 2.25 -2.04
N ALA A 26 1.65 3.50 -2.34
CA ALA A 26 3.03 3.99 -2.23
C ALA A 26 3.53 3.98 -0.77
N VAL A 27 2.68 4.39 0.18
CA VAL A 27 2.99 4.37 1.62
C VAL A 27 3.17 2.93 2.12
N ILE A 28 2.28 2.00 1.73
CA ILE A 28 2.41 0.58 2.07
C ILE A 28 3.73 0.01 1.53
N SER A 29 4.01 0.27 0.25
CA SER A 29 5.24 -0.19 -0.41
C SER A 29 6.48 0.34 0.30
N LEU A 30 6.49 1.62 0.68
CA LEU A 30 7.58 2.22 1.45
C LEU A 30 7.73 1.57 2.84
N GLY A 31 6.63 1.25 3.52
CA GLY A 31 6.66 0.49 4.78
C GLY A 31 7.33 -0.88 4.62
N PHE A 32 6.99 -1.64 3.58
CA PHE A 32 7.63 -2.92 3.29
C PHE A 32 9.11 -2.79 2.91
N ILE A 33 9.46 -1.77 2.13
CA ILE A 33 10.86 -1.48 1.78
C ILE A 33 11.67 -1.19 3.05
N LEU A 34 11.14 -0.41 3.99
CA LEU A 34 11.80 -0.11 5.26
C LEU A 34 11.94 -1.33 6.18
N MET A 35 11.07 -2.33 6.03
CA MET A 35 11.15 -3.61 6.74
C MET A 35 12.23 -4.52 6.15
N SER A 36 12.60 -4.33 4.88
CA SER A 36 13.60 -5.16 4.21
C SER A 36 15.00 -5.02 4.83
N GLY A 37 15.80 -6.09 4.71
CA GLY A 37 17.16 -6.17 5.25
C GLY A 37 17.23 -6.55 6.73
N GLY A 38 18.45 -6.58 7.27
CA GLY A 38 18.73 -7.12 8.62
C GLY A 38 18.90 -8.64 8.64
N GLY A 39 18.76 -9.34 7.51
CA GLY A 39 19.14 -10.76 7.43
C GLY A 39 20.62 -10.97 7.77
N SER A 40 20.94 -12.16 8.26
CA SER A 40 22.34 -12.60 8.37
C SER A 40 22.73 -13.36 7.10
N ASP A 41 23.92 -13.10 6.58
CA ASP A 41 24.49 -13.85 5.45
C ASP A 41 24.90 -15.27 5.86
N ASP A 42 25.21 -15.47 7.14
CA ASP A 42 25.47 -16.78 7.75
C ASP A 42 24.32 -17.17 8.69
N PRO A 43 23.56 -18.25 8.42
CA PRO A 43 22.46 -18.72 9.26
C PRO A 43 22.86 -19.02 10.71
N SER A 44 24.15 -19.25 10.96
CA SER A 44 24.71 -19.56 12.27
C SER A 44 25.00 -18.31 13.11
N VAL A 45 24.94 -17.13 12.50
CA VAL A 45 25.22 -15.83 13.13
C VAL A 45 23.92 -15.04 13.22
N PHE A 46 23.59 -14.56 14.41
CA PHE A 46 22.42 -13.70 14.60
C PHE A 46 22.76 -12.25 14.26
N ASN A 47 21.96 -11.61 13.38
CA ASN A 47 22.11 -10.19 13.07
C ASN A 47 21.13 -9.35 13.90
N GLU A 48 21.65 -8.59 14.87
CA GLU A 48 20.86 -7.72 15.75
C GLU A 48 20.13 -6.60 15.01
N GLU A 49 20.55 -6.29 13.77
CA GLU A 49 19.90 -5.31 12.94
C GLU A 49 18.42 -5.62 12.63
N ILE A 50 18.01 -6.89 12.74
CA ILE A 50 16.58 -7.29 12.67
C ILE A 50 15.77 -6.52 13.72
N TYR A 51 16.32 -6.35 14.92
CA TYR A 51 15.67 -5.65 16.02
C TYR A 51 15.76 -4.12 15.95
N SER A 52 16.19 -3.56 14.81
CA SER A 52 16.23 -2.12 14.64
C SER A 52 14.86 -1.48 14.89
N TRP A 53 14.85 -0.35 15.59
CA TRP A 53 13.62 0.42 15.87
C TRP A 53 12.85 0.75 14.58
N ARG A 54 13.58 1.01 13.49
CA ARG A 54 13.02 1.25 12.16
C ARG A 54 12.19 0.06 11.65
N ARG A 55 12.72 -1.16 11.75
CA ARG A 55 12.05 -2.36 11.23
C ARG A 55 10.90 -2.83 12.13
N ILE A 56 11.03 -2.69 13.45
CA ILE A 56 10.02 -3.19 14.40
C ILE A 56 8.88 -2.22 14.64
N ARG A 57 9.15 -0.91 14.65
CA ARG A 57 8.14 0.10 15.01
C ARG A 57 7.77 0.98 13.84
N LEU A 58 8.74 1.60 13.17
CA LEU A 58 8.45 2.58 12.11
C LEU A 58 7.81 1.93 10.88
N ALA A 59 8.41 0.85 10.37
CA ALA A 59 7.95 0.17 9.17
C ALA A 59 6.52 -0.40 9.33
N PRO A 60 6.17 -1.16 10.39
CA PRO A 60 4.80 -1.66 10.55
C PRO A 60 3.78 -0.54 10.76
N THR A 61 4.16 0.55 11.46
CA THR A 61 3.29 1.72 11.62
C THR A 61 2.95 2.35 10.26
N LEU A 62 3.93 2.48 9.36
CA LEU A 62 3.70 3.01 8.01
C LEU A 62 2.79 2.11 7.19
N VAL A 63 2.94 0.78 7.29
CA VAL A 63 2.05 -0.17 6.62
C VAL A 63 0.61 -0.03 7.12
N ILE A 64 0.41 0.09 8.44
CA ILE A 64 -0.93 0.29 9.03
C ILE A 64 -1.55 1.61 8.57
N ILE A 65 -0.78 2.70 8.54
CA ILE A 65 -1.23 4.00 8.03
C ILE A 65 -1.63 3.87 6.55
N GLY A 66 -0.81 3.20 5.75
CA GLY A 66 -1.10 2.94 4.34
C GLY A 66 -2.42 2.18 4.15
N PHE A 67 -2.67 1.13 4.93
CA PHE A 67 -3.95 0.43 4.92
C PHE A 67 -5.12 1.30 5.39
N ALA A 68 -4.93 2.17 6.38
CA ALA A 68 -5.96 3.11 6.80
C ALA A 68 -6.32 4.11 5.68
N ILE A 69 -5.33 4.55 4.91
CA ILE A 69 -5.54 5.39 3.71
C ILE A 69 -6.34 4.63 2.65
N GLU A 70 -6.01 3.36 2.38
CA GLU A 70 -6.77 2.53 1.43
C GLU A 70 -8.22 2.32 1.87
N ILE A 71 -8.43 1.98 3.15
CA ILE A 71 -9.76 1.83 3.73
C ILE A 71 -10.54 3.15 3.56
N TYR A 72 -9.92 4.29 3.86
CA TYR A 72 -10.54 5.59 3.63
C TYR A 72 -10.83 5.82 2.15
N ALA A 73 -9.90 5.54 1.24
CA ALA A 73 -10.07 5.77 -0.19
C ALA A 73 -11.20 4.92 -0.79
N ILE A 74 -11.38 3.69 -0.30
CA ILE A 74 -12.45 2.78 -0.73
C ILE A 74 -13.79 3.19 -0.12
N LEU A 75 -13.83 3.50 1.18
CA LEU A 75 -15.06 3.84 1.89
C LEU A 75 -15.54 5.27 1.63
N ALA A 76 -14.63 6.18 1.27
CA ALA A 76 -14.95 7.56 0.93
C ALA A 76 -15.60 7.65 -0.45
N ASN A 77 -16.67 6.90 -0.73
CA ASN A 77 -17.65 7.19 -1.77
C ASN A 77 -18.89 6.30 -1.67
N PRO A 78 -19.95 6.77 -1.00
CA PRO A 78 -21.28 6.17 -1.16
C PRO A 78 -22.11 6.82 -2.28
N LYS A 79 -21.78 8.04 -2.74
CA LYS A 79 -22.45 8.79 -3.82
C LYS A 79 -21.77 10.15 -3.98
N LYS A 80 -21.17 10.41 -5.13
CA LYS A 80 -21.01 11.77 -5.66
C LYS A 80 -21.35 11.72 -7.14
#